data_AF-A0A5S4GQF8-F1
#
_entry.id   AF-A0A5S4GQF8-F1
#
_cell.length_a   1.000
_cell.length_b   1.000
_cell.length_c   1.000
_cell.angle_alpha   90.00
_cell.angle_beta   90.00
_cell.angle_gamma   90.00
#
_symmetry.space_group_name_H-M   'P 1'
#
loop_
_entity.id
_entity.type
_entity.pdbx_description
1 polymer ?
#
loop_
_entity_poly.entity_id
_entity_poly.type
_entity_poly.pdbx_seq_one_letter_code
_entity_poly.pdbx_strand_id
1 'polypeptide(L)'
;MTTFIWVAVVVVAVVALAAVGYMLQQQKRRSHLRERFGPEYERIVAEHDNRREAEQELISREQRHSELDIRPLTDESRDSYANRWTEVQERFVDAPGFAVTEADQLVTAVMAERGYPTEDFEQRLSDLSVGHAATLDHYRTAHEISGRAARKEASTEELRQAMVHYRALFEELLHETTRGR
;
A
#
# COMPACT_ATOMS: atom_id res chain seq x y z
N MET A 1 26.05 -0.75 54.92
CA MET A 1 26.62 -0.04 53.75
C MET A 1 26.74 -0.97 52.53
N THR A 2 27.26 -2.19 52.67
CA THR A 2 27.40 -3.16 51.56
C THR A 2 26.07 -3.63 50.94
N THR A 3 25.02 -3.81 51.75
CA THR A 3 23.67 -4.18 51.27
C THR A 3 23.05 -3.13 50.34
N PHE A 4 23.20 -1.84 50.66
CA PHE A 4 22.71 -0.75 49.80
C PHE A 4 23.44 -0.69 48.45
N ILE A 5 24.74 -1.01 48.41
CA ILE A 5 25.52 -1.07 47.17
C ILE A 5 25.00 -2.21 46.29
N TRP A 6 24.78 -3.41 46.84
CA TRP A 6 24.23 -4.53 46.08
C TRP A 6 22.81 -4.27 45.57
N VAL A 7 21.95 -3.65 46.39
CA VAL A 7 20.61 -3.24 45.96
C VAL A 7 20.68 -2.23 44.80
N ALA A 8 21.54 -1.22 44.89
CA ALA A 8 21.72 -0.25 43.81
C ALA A 8 22.21 -0.90 42.51
N VAL A 9 23.17 -1.83 42.60
CA VAL A 9 23.67 -2.59 41.43
C VAL A 9 22.56 -3.41 40.79
N VAL A 10 21.73 -4.10 41.57
CA VAL A 10 20.61 -4.90 41.04
C VAL A 10 19.57 -3.99 40.36
N VAL A 11 19.21 -2.85 40.96
CA VAL A 11 18.27 -1.91 40.34
C VAL A 11 18.79 -1.38 39.01
N VAL A 12 20.06 -0.97 38.94
CA VAL A 12 20.69 -0.51 37.70
C VAL A 12 20.71 -1.64 36.65
N ALA A 13 21.04 -2.87 37.04
CA ALA A 13 21.03 -4.02 36.14
C ALA A 13 19.63 -4.29 35.56
N VAL A 14 18.58 -4.22 36.38
CA VAL A 14 17.19 -4.40 35.94
C VAL A 14 16.77 -3.30 34.96
N VAL A 15 17.09 -2.03 35.26
CA VAL A 15 16.78 -0.90 34.37
C VAL A 15 17.54 -1.02 33.05
N ALA A 16 18.82 -1.41 33.08
CA ALA A 16 19.61 -1.63 31.88
C ALA A 16 19.02 -2.76 31.01
N LEU A 17 18.63 -3.89 31.61
CA LEU A 17 17.98 -4.98 30.91
C LEU A 17 16.64 -4.57 30.29
N ALA A 18 15.83 -3.80 31.01
CA ALA A 18 14.57 -3.27 30.49
C ALA A 18 14.80 -2.31 29.30
N ALA A 19 15.80 -1.43 29.40
CA ALA A 19 16.17 -0.51 28.33
C ALA A 19 16.65 -1.25 27.07
N VAL A 20 17.50 -2.27 27.23
CA VAL A 20 17.96 -3.12 26.12
C VAL A 20 16.78 -3.86 25.49
N GLY A 21 15.90 -4.45 26.30
CA GLY A 21 14.69 -5.12 25.81
C GLY A 21 13.80 -4.18 25.00
N TYR A 22 13.56 -2.96 25.49
CA TYR A 22 12.80 -1.94 24.78
C TYR A 22 13.44 -1.54 23.44
N MET A 23 14.77 -1.35 23.41
CA MET A 23 15.50 -1.02 22.18
C MET A 23 15.39 -2.13 21.13
N LEU A 24 15.57 -3.39 21.54
CA LEU A 24 15.42 -4.55 20.64
C LEU A 24 14.00 -4.66 20.09
N GLN A 25 12.99 -4.46 20.93
CA GLN A 25 11.58 -4.48 20.51
C GLN A 25 11.27 -3.37 19.52
N GLN A 26 11.77 -2.15 19.77
CA GLN A 26 11.60 -1.03 18.86
C GLN A 26 12.30 -1.27 17.51
N GLN A 27 13.48 -1.87 17.51
CA GLN A 27 14.20 -2.20 16.29
C GLN A 27 13.45 -3.26 15.46
N LYS A 28 12.91 -4.29 16.09
CA LYS A 28 12.09 -5.32 15.42
C LYS A 28 10.85 -4.71 14.77
N ARG A 29 10.11 -3.86 15.50
CA ARG A 29 8.93 -3.16 14.96
C ARG A 29 9.28 -2.34 13.72
N ARG A 30 10.37 -1.59 13.78
CA ARG A 30 10.85 -0.80 12.63
C ARG A 30 11.21 -1.65 11.43
N SER A 31 11.92 -2.75 11.67
CA SER A 31 12.29 -3.68 10.60
C SER A 31 11.06 -4.25 9.93
N HIS A 32 10.05 -4.64 10.72
CA HIS A 32 8.78 -5.15 10.21
C HIS A 32 8.06 -4.11 9.35
N LEU A 33 7.90 -2.88 9.83
CA LEU A 33 7.24 -1.82 9.07
C LEU A 33 7.98 -1.50 7.76
N ARG A 34 9.32 -1.47 7.78
CA ARG A 34 10.13 -1.27 6.56
C ARG A 34 9.99 -2.42 5.58
N GLU A 35 9.96 -3.65 6.07
CA GLU A 35 9.77 -4.84 5.23
C GLU A 35 8.37 -4.88 4.62
N ARG A 36 7.34 -4.52 5.40
CA ARG A 36 5.94 -4.56 4.98
C ARG A 36 5.59 -3.43 4.01
N PHE A 37 5.96 -2.19 4.33
CA PHE A 37 5.59 -1.00 3.56
C PHE A 37 6.65 -0.60 2.52
N GLY A 38 7.88 -1.10 2.62
CA GLY A 38 8.94 -0.81 1.65
C GLY A 38 9.15 0.70 1.44
N PRO A 39 9.10 1.20 0.19
CA PRO A 39 9.23 2.63 -0.12
C PRO A 39 8.20 3.52 0.59
N GLU A 40 7.01 3.00 0.87
CA GLU A 40 5.95 3.77 1.53
C GLU A 40 6.30 4.10 2.99
N TYR A 41 7.11 3.27 3.65
CA TYR A 41 7.66 3.60 4.97
C TYR A 41 8.47 4.89 4.91
N GLU A 42 9.35 5.01 3.91
CA GLU A 42 10.25 6.14 3.75
C GLU A 42 9.46 7.41 3.41
N ARG A 43 8.42 7.29 2.58
CA ARG A 43 7.49 8.37 2.26
C ARG A 43 6.78 8.90 3.50
N ILE A 44 6.12 8.04 4.27
CA ILE A 44 5.33 8.46 5.44
C ILE A 44 6.23 9.03 6.54
N VAL A 45 7.44 8.49 6.72
CA VAL A 45 8.42 9.05 7.65
C VAL A 45 8.92 10.42 7.19
N ALA A 46 9.02 10.68 5.89
CA ALA A 46 9.39 11.99 5.36
C ALA A 46 8.27 13.03 5.46
N GLU A 47 7.00 12.58 5.43
CA GLU A 47 5.82 13.45 5.56
C GLU A 47 5.54 13.90 7.01
N HIS A 48 6.05 13.16 8.01
CA HIS A 48 5.83 13.45 9.43
C HIS A 48 7.02 14.16 10.09
N ASP A 49 6.73 15.10 11.00
CA ASP A 49 7.73 15.79 11.82
C ASP A 49 8.51 14.84 12.73
N ASN A 50 7.86 13.75 13.17
CA ASN A 50 8.52 12.74 13.96
C ASN A 50 8.23 11.31 13.49
N ARG A 51 9.29 10.50 13.50
CA ARG A 51 9.24 9.10 13.08
C ARG A 51 8.28 8.25 13.92
N ARG A 52 8.02 8.62 15.18
CA ARG A 52 7.14 7.81 16.05
C ARG A 52 5.68 7.90 15.60
N GLU A 53 5.23 9.08 15.18
CA GLU A 53 3.89 9.31 14.63
C GLU A 53 3.73 8.57 13.30
N ALA A 54 4.70 8.68 12.39
CA ALA A 54 4.71 7.90 11.15
C ALA A 54 4.62 6.38 11.41
N GLU A 55 5.43 5.85 12.32
CA GLU A 55 5.38 4.42 12.68
C GLU A 55 4.02 4.04 13.31
N GLN A 56 3.39 4.93 14.10
CA GLN A 56 2.06 4.70 14.67
C GLN A 56 0.94 4.71 13.62
N GLU A 57 1.02 5.60 12.63
CA GLU A 57 0.09 5.61 11.52
C GLU A 57 0.18 4.30 10.72
N LEU A 58 1.39 3.86 10.37
CA LEU A 58 1.62 2.60 9.66
C LEU A 58 1.03 1.39 10.41
N ILE A 59 1.23 1.32 11.73
CA ILE A 59 0.63 0.28 12.57
C ILE A 59 -0.91 0.36 12.52
N SER A 60 -1.47 1.57 12.52
CA SER A 60 -2.91 1.77 12.42
C SER A 60 -3.45 1.34 11.06
N ARG A 61 -2.69 1.52 9.98
CA ARG A 61 -3.01 1.01 8.64
C ARG A 61 -3.01 -0.52 8.62
N GLU A 62 -2.00 -1.18 9.18
CA GLU A 62 -1.96 -2.65 9.31
C GLU A 62 -3.15 -3.18 10.09
N GLN A 63 -3.49 -2.53 11.21
CA GLN A 63 -4.63 -2.94 12.04
C GLN A 63 -5.95 -2.85 11.26
N ARG A 64 -6.24 -1.70 10.62
CA ARG A 64 -7.44 -1.56 9.78
C ARG A 64 -7.45 -2.57 8.64
N HIS A 65 -6.33 -2.77 7.96
CA HIS A 65 -6.23 -3.74 6.88
C HIS A 65 -6.51 -5.17 7.37
N SER A 66 -6.07 -5.53 8.58
CA SER A 66 -6.36 -6.86 9.16
C SER A 66 -7.84 -7.10 9.48
N GLU A 67 -8.63 -6.03 9.59
CA GLU A 67 -10.08 -6.10 9.79
C GLU A 67 -10.85 -6.23 8.47
N LEU A 68 -10.18 -6.01 7.33
CA LEU A 68 -10.77 -6.18 6.00
C LEU A 68 -10.84 -7.67 5.61
N ASP A 69 -11.99 -8.07 5.08
CA ASP A 69 -12.20 -9.41 4.54
C ASP A 69 -11.69 -9.49 3.08
N ILE A 70 -10.37 -9.38 2.93
CA ILE A 70 -9.71 -9.39 1.62
C ILE A 70 -9.60 -10.82 1.10
N ARG A 71 -10.25 -11.10 -0.04
CA ARG A 71 -10.32 -12.43 -0.64
C ARG A 71 -9.69 -12.47 -2.03
N PRO A 72 -9.04 -13.60 -2.40
CA PRO A 72 -8.57 -13.78 -3.76
C PRO A 72 -9.75 -13.87 -4.71
N LEU A 73 -9.56 -13.37 -5.93
CA LEU A 73 -10.55 -13.52 -7.00
C LEU A 73 -10.73 -15.00 -7.36
N THR A 74 -11.96 -15.36 -7.75
CA THR A 74 -12.20 -16.64 -8.42
C THR A 74 -11.47 -16.67 -9.77
N ASP A 75 -11.18 -17.87 -10.28
CA ASP A 75 -10.54 -18.02 -11.60
C ASP A 75 -11.42 -17.42 -12.70
N GLU A 76 -12.75 -17.58 -12.61
CA GLU A 76 -13.72 -16.98 -13.55
C GLU A 76 -13.68 -15.44 -13.51
N SER A 77 -13.71 -14.84 -12.31
CA SER A 77 -13.60 -13.38 -12.16
C SER A 77 -12.28 -12.87 -12.73
N ARG A 78 -11.18 -13.56 -12.45
CA ARG A 78 -9.85 -13.20 -12.93
C ARG A 78 -9.79 -13.21 -14.46
N ASP A 79 -10.29 -14.25 -15.11
CA ASP A 79 -10.34 -14.34 -16.57
C ASP A 79 -11.24 -13.26 -17.17
N SER A 80 -12.38 -12.98 -16.54
CA SER A 80 -13.29 -11.91 -16.95
C SER A 80 -12.60 -10.54 -16.89
N TYR A 81 -11.94 -10.21 -15.79
CA TYR A 81 -11.21 -8.95 -15.65
C TYR A 81 -10.03 -8.85 -16.62
N ALA A 82 -9.29 -9.94 -16.83
CA ALA A 82 -8.20 -9.98 -17.80
C ALA A 82 -8.69 -9.66 -19.23
N ASN A 83 -9.81 -10.25 -19.65
CA ASN A 83 -10.42 -9.95 -20.94
C ASN A 83 -10.87 -8.48 -21.05
N ARG A 84 -11.53 -7.96 -20.00
CA ARG A 84 -11.92 -6.54 -19.95
C ARG A 84 -10.72 -5.61 -20.02
N TRP A 85 -9.60 -5.97 -19.41
CA TRP A 85 -8.37 -5.19 -19.51
C TRP A 85 -7.86 -5.14 -20.95
N THR A 86 -7.88 -6.26 -21.67
CA THR A 86 -7.53 -6.31 -23.11
C THR A 86 -8.43 -5.39 -23.93
N GLU A 87 -9.75 -5.41 -23.71
CA GLU A 87 -10.69 -4.52 -24.40
C GLU A 87 -10.38 -3.03 -24.16
N VAL A 88 -10.03 -2.65 -22.92
CA VAL A 88 -9.62 -1.27 -22.59
C VAL A 88 -8.33 -0.89 -23.32
N GLN A 89 -7.37 -1.80 -23.42
CA GLN A 89 -6.13 -1.57 -24.17
C GLN A 89 -6.37 -1.37 -25.68
N GLU A 90 -7.27 -2.16 -26.28
CA GLU A 90 -7.63 -1.99 -27.69
C GLU A 90 -8.30 -0.63 -27.93
N ARG A 91 -9.20 -0.22 -27.05
CA ARG A 91 -9.91 1.06 -27.13
C ARG A 91 -9.00 2.27 -26.95
N PHE A 92 -7.84 2.11 -26.31
CA PHE A 92 -6.86 3.18 -26.14
C PHE A 92 -6.38 3.76 -27.48
N VAL A 93 -6.32 2.96 -28.54
CA VAL A 93 -5.87 3.40 -29.88
C VAL A 93 -6.77 4.51 -30.43
N ASP A 94 -8.09 4.35 -30.28
CA ASP A 94 -9.08 5.28 -30.82
C ASP A 94 -9.50 6.36 -29.81
N ALA A 95 -9.52 6.02 -28.52
CA ALA A 95 -10.05 6.87 -27.46
C ALA A 95 -9.18 6.80 -26.17
N PRO A 96 -7.95 7.35 -26.19
CA PRO A 96 -6.97 7.15 -25.12
C PRO A 96 -7.42 7.72 -23.76
N GLY A 97 -8.06 8.89 -23.74
CA GLY A 97 -8.54 9.49 -22.48
C GLY A 97 -9.68 8.68 -21.83
N PHE A 98 -10.56 8.11 -22.64
CA PHE A 98 -11.63 7.25 -22.16
C PHE A 98 -11.09 5.92 -21.64
N ALA A 99 -10.16 5.30 -22.38
CA ALA A 99 -9.51 4.06 -21.95
C ALA A 99 -8.77 4.20 -20.62
N VAL A 100 -8.08 5.31 -20.36
CA VAL A 100 -7.43 5.57 -19.06
C VAL A 100 -8.46 5.68 -17.93
N THR A 101 -9.62 6.28 -18.19
CA THR A 101 -10.71 6.37 -17.21
C THR A 101 -11.31 4.99 -16.93
N GLU A 102 -11.50 4.17 -17.97
CA GLU A 102 -11.97 2.79 -17.82
C GLU A 102 -10.94 1.91 -17.09
N ALA A 103 -9.64 2.13 -17.28
CA ALA A 103 -8.61 1.43 -16.54
C ALA A 103 -8.68 1.71 -15.03
N ASP A 104 -8.89 2.98 -14.62
CA ASP A 104 -9.11 3.34 -13.21
C ASP A 104 -10.36 2.65 -12.63
N GLN A 105 -11.45 2.63 -13.40
CA GLN A 105 -12.69 1.96 -13.01
C GLN A 105 -12.50 0.44 -12.88
N LEU A 106 -11.73 -0.16 -13.79
CA LEU A 106 -11.47 -1.60 -13.78
C LEU A 106 -10.62 -2.00 -12.58
N VAL A 107 -9.57 -1.24 -12.27
CA VAL A 107 -8.75 -1.39 -11.07
C VAL A 107 -9.61 -1.26 -9.81
N THR A 108 -10.50 -0.25 -9.77
CA THR A 108 -11.43 -0.03 -8.66
C THR A 108 -12.43 -1.18 -8.50
N ALA A 109 -12.94 -1.74 -9.60
CA ALA A 109 -13.85 -2.89 -9.57
C ALA A 109 -13.17 -4.13 -9.00
N VAL A 110 -11.92 -4.41 -9.41
CA VAL A 110 -11.13 -5.50 -8.84
C VAL A 110 -10.88 -5.31 -7.34
N MET A 111 -10.54 -4.09 -6.91
CA MET A 111 -10.38 -3.77 -5.49
C MET A 111 -11.66 -4.07 -4.69
N ALA A 112 -12.81 -3.59 -5.18
CA ALA A 112 -14.09 -3.80 -4.53
C ALA A 112 -14.44 -5.29 -4.40
N GLU A 113 -14.23 -6.07 -5.47
CA GLU A 113 -14.50 -7.52 -5.43
C GLU A 113 -13.57 -8.27 -4.49
N ARG A 114 -12.31 -7.83 -4.38
CA ARG A 114 -11.36 -8.36 -3.39
C ARG A 114 -11.72 -7.96 -1.96
N GLY A 115 -12.59 -6.98 -1.74
CA GLY A 115 -13.02 -6.55 -0.40
C GLY A 115 -12.34 -5.29 0.12
N TYR A 116 -11.64 -4.54 -0.74
CA TYR A 116 -11.09 -3.23 -0.36
C TYR A 116 -12.18 -2.14 -0.37
N PRO A 117 -12.13 -1.18 0.58
CA PRO A 117 -12.94 0.03 0.49
C PRO A 117 -12.57 0.86 -0.75
N THR A 118 -13.55 1.37 -1.48
CA THR A 118 -13.30 2.08 -2.76
C THR A 118 -13.87 3.50 -2.84
N GLU A 119 -14.41 4.04 -1.75
CA GLU A 119 -15.13 5.33 -1.77
C GLU A 119 -14.18 6.53 -1.87
N ASP A 120 -13.06 6.49 -1.16
CA ASP A 120 -12.09 7.57 -1.10
C ASP A 120 -10.71 7.12 -1.61
N PHE A 121 -10.02 7.98 -2.36
CA PHE A 121 -8.73 7.66 -2.97
C PHE A 121 -7.60 7.58 -1.95
N GLU A 122 -7.56 8.49 -0.98
CA GLU A 122 -6.54 8.46 0.08
C GLU A 122 -6.72 7.23 0.98
N GLN A 123 -7.98 6.88 1.28
CA GLN A 123 -8.30 5.64 1.99
C GLN A 123 -7.85 4.41 1.21
N ARG A 124 -8.13 4.34 -0.11
CA ARG A 124 -7.62 3.26 -0.97
C ARG A 124 -6.10 3.17 -0.93
N LEU A 125 -5.38 4.28 -1.03
CA LEU A 125 -3.92 4.29 -0.91
C LEU A 125 -3.46 3.76 0.46
N SER A 126 -4.15 4.18 1.53
CA SER A 126 -3.88 3.71 2.89
C SER A 126 -4.01 2.20 3.00
N ASP A 127 -5.10 1.63 2.50
CA ASP A 127 -5.38 0.19 2.62
C ASP A 127 -4.48 -0.63 1.69
N LEU A 128 -4.28 -0.20 0.44
CA LEU A 128 -3.37 -0.86 -0.49
C LEU A 128 -1.91 -0.83 -0.03
N SER A 129 -1.48 0.19 0.73
CA SER A 129 -0.09 0.30 1.18
C SER A 129 0.40 -0.89 2.01
N VAL A 130 -0.51 -1.64 2.63
CA VAL A 130 -0.18 -2.80 3.47
C VAL A 130 0.08 -4.05 2.62
N GLY A 131 -0.67 -4.27 1.54
CA GLY A 131 -0.55 -5.46 0.68
C GLY A 131 0.25 -5.23 -0.60
N HIS A 132 0.18 -4.01 -1.13
CA HIS A 132 0.59 -3.63 -2.48
C HIS A 132 1.56 -2.44 -2.48
N ALA A 133 2.39 -2.32 -1.43
CA ALA A 133 3.35 -1.23 -1.27
C ALA A 133 4.25 -1.04 -2.50
N ALA A 134 4.62 -2.11 -3.19
CA ALA A 134 5.50 -2.06 -4.37
C ALA A 134 4.84 -1.40 -5.60
N THR A 135 3.52 -1.53 -5.76
CA THR A 135 2.75 -0.97 -6.89
C THR A 135 1.96 0.28 -6.53
N LEU A 136 1.97 0.69 -5.26
CA LEU A 136 1.23 1.85 -4.78
C LEU A 136 1.59 3.15 -5.50
N ASP A 137 2.89 3.35 -5.79
CA ASP A 137 3.35 4.54 -6.52
C ASP A 137 2.83 4.55 -7.96
N HIS A 138 2.79 3.39 -8.62
CA HIS A 138 2.17 3.28 -9.93
C HIS A 138 0.71 3.70 -9.89
N TYR A 139 -0.05 3.24 -8.90
CA TYR A 139 -1.45 3.64 -8.76
C TYR A 139 -1.61 5.15 -8.55
N ARG A 140 -0.77 5.75 -7.69
CA ARG A 140 -0.76 7.20 -7.45
C ARG A 140 -0.51 7.99 -8.72
N THR A 141 0.54 7.65 -9.47
CA THR A 141 0.88 8.31 -10.74
C THR A 141 -0.22 8.15 -11.79
N ALA A 142 -0.77 6.94 -11.92
CA ALA A 142 -1.85 6.67 -12.88
C ALA A 142 -3.10 7.49 -12.56
N HIS A 143 -3.48 7.58 -11.29
CA HIS A 143 -4.65 8.32 -10.84
C HIS A 143 -4.48 9.83 -11.04
N GLU A 144 -3.29 10.38 -10.76
CA GLU A 144 -2.98 11.78 -11.05
C GLU A 144 -3.11 12.11 -12.54
N ILE A 145 -2.53 11.28 -13.41
CA ILE A 145 -2.63 11.46 -14.87
C ILE A 145 -4.09 11.31 -15.31
N SER A 146 -4.82 10.33 -14.80
CA SER A 146 -6.25 10.13 -15.10
C SER A 146 -7.09 11.35 -14.72
N GLY A 147 -6.83 11.94 -13.55
CA GLY A 147 -7.47 13.19 -13.12
C GLY A 147 -7.20 14.36 -14.06
N ARG A 148 -5.95 14.52 -14.54
CA ARG A 148 -5.59 15.51 -15.57
C ARG A 148 -6.25 15.18 -16.93
N ALA A 149 -6.30 13.90 -17.31
CA ALA A 149 -6.93 13.43 -18.54
C ALA A 149 -8.43 13.76 -18.58
N ALA A 150 -9.14 13.59 -17.46
CA ALA A 150 -10.56 13.95 -17.33
C ALA A 150 -10.81 15.44 -17.56
N ARG A 151 -9.83 16.29 -17.25
CA ARG A 151 -9.84 17.74 -17.53
C ARG A 151 -9.25 18.12 -18.89
N LYS A 152 -8.85 17.14 -19.71
CA LYS A 152 -8.16 17.31 -21.01
C LYS A 152 -6.81 18.04 -20.90
N GLU A 153 -6.13 17.87 -19.77
CA GLU A 153 -4.84 18.50 -19.45
C GLU A 153 -3.64 17.54 -19.59
N ALA A 154 -3.88 16.29 -19.98
CA ALA A 154 -2.84 15.28 -20.18
C ALA A 154 -2.55 15.05 -21.66
N SER A 155 -1.27 14.92 -21.99
CA SER A 155 -0.79 14.53 -23.32
C SER A 155 -1.01 13.04 -23.59
N THR A 156 -1.08 12.64 -24.86
CA THR A 156 -1.24 11.22 -25.25
C THR A 156 -0.14 10.31 -24.68
N GLU A 157 1.09 10.83 -24.55
CA GLU A 157 2.20 10.09 -23.96
C GLU A 157 1.99 9.86 -22.45
N GLU A 158 1.50 10.86 -21.72
CA GLU A 158 1.12 10.68 -20.32
C GLU A 158 -0.02 9.66 -20.19
N LEU A 159 -1.02 9.67 -21.08
CA LEU A 159 -2.09 8.67 -21.09
C LEU A 159 -1.53 7.25 -21.30
N ARG A 160 -0.54 7.10 -22.19
CA ARG A 160 0.15 5.83 -22.42
C ARG A 160 0.89 5.37 -21.16
N GLN A 161 1.52 6.28 -20.43
CA GLN A 161 2.17 5.99 -19.15
C GLN A 161 1.15 5.58 -18.08
N ALA A 162 0.02 6.28 -17.98
CA ALA A 162 -1.06 5.93 -17.05
C ALA A 162 -1.55 4.49 -17.26
N MET A 163 -1.71 4.05 -18.52
CA MET A 163 -2.06 2.66 -18.83
C MET A 163 -1.02 1.65 -18.31
N VAL A 164 0.27 1.96 -18.42
CA VAL A 164 1.36 1.11 -17.89
C VAL A 164 1.30 1.07 -16.36
N HIS A 165 1.11 2.21 -15.72
CA HIS A 165 1.03 2.30 -14.28
C HIS A 165 -0.21 1.58 -13.70
N TYR A 166 -1.39 1.75 -14.30
CA TYR A 166 -2.57 0.98 -13.90
C TYR A 166 -2.37 -0.52 -14.11
N ARG A 167 -1.73 -0.93 -15.21
CA ARG A 167 -1.44 -2.35 -15.48
C ARG A 167 -0.62 -2.99 -14.37
N ALA A 168 0.39 -2.29 -13.86
CA ALA A 168 1.27 -2.82 -12.81
C ALA A 168 0.48 -3.22 -11.56
N LEU A 169 -0.40 -2.34 -11.07
CA LEU A 169 -1.26 -2.65 -9.93
C LEU A 169 -2.34 -3.68 -10.31
N PHE A 170 -2.95 -3.55 -11.49
CA PHE A 170 -4.00 -4.45 -11.94
C PHE A 170 -3.54 -5.91 -12.00
N GLU A 171 -2.37 -6.17 -12.59
CA GLU A 171 -1.80 -7.51 -12.67
C GLU A 171 -1.49 -8.07 -11.28
N GLU A 172 -0.99 -7.25 -10.35
CA GLU A 172 -0.77 -7.68 -8.97
C GLU A 172 -2.09 -8.05 -8.27
N LEU A 173 -3.12 -7.22 -8.38
CA LEU A 173 -4.45 -7.48 -7.81
C LEU A 173 -5.11 -8.73 -8.39
N LEU A 174 -4.90 -9.01 -9.69
CA LEU A 174 -5.37 -10.25 -10.30
C LEU A 174 -4.64 -11.47 -9.75
N HIS A 175 -3.31 -11.39 -9.58
CA HIS A 175 -2.47 -12.55 -9.31
C HIS A 175 -2.24 -12.86 -7.84
N GLU A 176 -2.51 -11.90 -6.95
CA GLU A 176 -2.33 -12.10 -5.53
C GLU A 176 -3.37 -13.09 -4.98
N THR A 177 -2.96 -14.34 -4.98
CA THR A 177 -3.56 -15.43 -4.22
C THR A 177 -2.95 -15.30 -2.84
N THR A 178 -3.74 -14.86 -1.86
CA THR A 178 -3.36 -14.62 -0.46
C THR A 178 -2.10 -15.40 -0.07
N ARG A 179 -0.92 -14.75 -0.05
CA ARG A 179 0.28 -15.32 0.60
C ARG A 179 0.06 -15.25 2.11
N GLY A 180 -0.92 -16.02 2.58
CA GLY A 180 -1.11 -16.33 3.98
C GLY A 180 -0.40 -17.63 4.28
N ARG A 181 0.86 -17.53 4.72
CA ARG A 181 1.46 -18.55 5.59
C ARG A 181 2.23 -17.85 6.70
#